data_AF-A0A7J6UJZ9-F1
#
_entry.id   AF-A0A7J6UJZ9-F1
#
_cell.length_a   1.000
_cell.length_b   1.000
_cell.length_c   1.000
_cell.angle_alpha   90.00
_cell.angle_beta   90.00
_cell.angle_gamma   90.00
#
_symmetry.space_group_name_H-M   'P 1'
#
loop_
_entity.id
_entity.type
_entity.pdbx_description
1 polymer ?
#
loop_
_entity_poly.entity_id
_entity_poly.type
_entity_poly.pdbx_seq_one_letter_code
_entity_poly.pdbx_strand_id
1 'polypeptide(L)'
;EQLKVCPKNVSIWSPEFSASGIRNMQLEFFPQGRETATLDGFCSVFFWCPEGTNIKYQLFVGNHYRAPDEDTYDSRMGHGHSNFCLLDAEIDHAADSVTVGVDIVDVSRVYEMGRGEIKVHRLSLNSLVRREVLVVENRDVSLVEWKISKISRRLAAAPRGASLYSPIFTAAGIHDMLLEFYPNGNANTKKDGYCSLYLRCPEGTQIVVTLIVGSYRKGPIMAKFDGSAGKGLPEFCELAEQINKDEDSIVVGLELKNAAPGTDGGSKKTVLRLESGQSFQQ
;
A
#
# COMPACT_ATOMS: atom_id res chain seq x y z
N GLU A 1 -15.17 19.72 -8.38
CA GLU A 1 -16.42 20.15 -7.66
C GLU A 1 -17.42 19.04 -7.26
N GLN A 2 -17.68 18.05 -8.12
CA GLN A 2 -18.70 16.99 -7.90
C GLN A 2 -18.61 16.26 -6.55
N LEU A 3 -17.39 16.02 -6.06
CA LEU A 3 -17.15 15.32 -4.79
C LEU A 3 -17.64 16.11 -3.56
N LYS A 4 -17.64 17.45 -3.63
CA LYS A 4 -18.06 18.34 -2.53
C LYS A 4 -19.57 18.44 -2.40
N VAL A 5 -20.29 18.23 -3.50
CA VAL A 5 -21.77 18.28 -3.54
C VAL A 5 -22.41 16.90 -3.40
N CYS A 6 -21.63 15.82 -3.49
CA CYS A 6 -22.12 14.46 -3.26
C CYS A 6 -22.54 14.32 -1.78
N PRO A 7 -23.81 13.99 -1.47
CA PRO A 7 -24.23 13.82 -0.08
C PRO A 7 -23.54 12.63 0.59
N LYS A 8 -23.46 12.65 1.93
CA LYS A 8 -23.06 11.47 2.71
C LYS A 8 -23.96 10.29 2.37
N ASN A 9 -23.38 9.08 2.33
CA ASN A 9 -24.05 7.84 1.97
C ASN A 9 -24.51 7.73 0.50
N VAL A 10 -24.05 8.64 -0.38
CA VAL A 10 -24.24 8.52 -1.83
C VAL A 10 -22.93 8.06 -2.46
N SER A 11 -22.97 6.93 -3.18
CA SER A 11 -21.81 6.39 -3.88
C SER A 11 -21.74 6.80 -5.35
N ILE A 12 -20.52 6.84 -5.85
CA ILE A 12 -20.14 6.93 -7.25
C ILE A 12 -19.53 5.59 -7.61
N TRP A 13 -19.99 5.00 -8.71
CA TRP A 13 -19.54 3.69 -9.19
C TRP A 13 -18.62 3.83 -10.37
N SER A 14 -17.55 3.04 -10.40
CA SER A 14 -16.80 2.84 -11.63
C SER A 14 -17.67 2.08 -12.65
N PRO A 15 -17.39 2.23 -13.96
CA PRO A 15 -17.81 1.23 -14.93
C PRO A 15 -17.37 -0.18 -14.49
N GLU A 16 -18.08 -1.21 -14.94
CA GLU A 16 -17.60 -2.58 -14.78
C GLU A 16 -16.30 -2.77 -15.55
N PHE A 17 -15.35 -3.45 -14.94
CA PHE A 17 -14.07 -3.79 -15.56
C PHE A 17 -13.72 -5.26 -15.37
N SER A 18 -12.72 -5.71 -16.13
CA SER A 18 -12.17 -7.06 -16.02
C SER A 18 -10.67 -6.97 -15.78
N ALA A 19 -10.18 -7.69 -14.77
CA ALA A 19 -8.77 -7.74 -14.44
C ALA A 19 -8.40 -9.13 -13.91
N SER A 20 -7.16 -9.56 -14.17
CA SER A 20 -6.66 -10.86 -13.71
C SER A 20 -7.54 -12.07 -14.08
N GLY A 21 -8.21 -12.00 -15.23
CA GLY A 21 -9.13 -13.05 -15.72
C GLY A 21 -10.50 -13.08 -15.05
N ILE A 22 -10.79 -12.13 -14.15
CA ILE A 22 -12.10 -11.95 -13.52
C ILE A 22 -12.86 -10.86 -14.27
N ARG A 23 -14.15 -11.06 -14.47
CA ARG A 23 -15.06 -10.10 -15.13
C ARG A 23 -16.01 -9.47 -14.12
N ASN A 24 -16.63 -8.37 -14.51
CA ASN A 24 -17.69 -7.68 -13.77
C ASN A 24 -17.24 -7.20 -12.37
N MET A 25 -15.99 -6.74 -12.29
CA MET A 25 -15.46 -6.04 -11.11
C MET A 25 -15.89 -4.58 -11.12
N GLN A 26 -16.06 -3.97 -9.93
CA GLN A 26 -16.37 -2.55 -9.80
C GLN A 26 -15.73 -1.94 -8.55
N LEU A 27 -15.52 -0.62 -8.59
CA LEU A 27 -15.24 0.19 -7.42
C LEU A 27 -16.48 1.00 -7.05
N GLU A 28 -16.79 1.02 -5.76
CA GLU A 28 -17.82 1.87 -5.18
C GLU A 28 -17.15 2.88 -4.25
N PHE A 29 -17.34 4.17 -4.53
CA PHE A 29 -16.68 5.26 -3.83
C PHE A 29 -17.71 6.19 -3.19
N PHE A 30 -17.60 6.44 -1.90
CA PHE A 30 -18.42 7.40 -1.16
C PHE A 30 -17.55 8.60 -0.78
N PRO A 31 -17.63 9.74 -1.53
CA PRO A 31 -16.75 10.88 -1.29
C PRO A 31 -16.86 11.46 0.13
N GLN A 32 -18.08 11.47 0.68
CA GLN A 32 -18.37 11.97 2.04
C GLN A 32 -18.55 10.82 3.06
N GLY A 33 -18.08 9.62 2.70
CA GLY A 33 -18.22 8.42 3.50
C GLY A 33 -19.62 7.79 3.43
N ARG A 34 -19.70 6.50 3.77
CA ARG A 34 -20.98 5.79 3.94
C ARG A 34 -21.58 6.01 5.33
N GLU A 35 -22.76 5.47 5.59
CA GLU A 35 -23.44 5.58 6.89
C GLU A 35 -22.56 5.19 8.08
N THR A 36 -21.77 4.12 7.96
CA THR A 36 -20.89 3.65 9.03
C THR A 36 -19.54 4.38 9.10
N ALA A 37 -19.31 5.41 8.27
CA ALA A 37 -18.15 6.27 8.37
C ALA A 37 -18.34 7.26 9.53
N THR A 38 -17.51 7.12 10.55
CA THR A 38 -17.59 7.87 11.80
C THR A 38 -16.64 9.06 11.84
N LEU A 39 -15.64 9.10 10.94
CA LEU A 39 -14.67 10.18 10.87
C LEU A 39 -15.11 11.23 9.85
N ASP A 40 -15.17 12.49 10.27
CA ASP A 40 -15.59 13.59 9.42
C ASP A 40 -14.57 13.85 8.29
N GLY A 41 -15.06 14.14 7.09
CA GLY A 41 -14.25 14.32 5.88
C GLY A 41 -13.59 13.05 5.32
N PHE A 42 -13.76 11.88 5.96
CA PHE A 42 -13.24 10.63 5.44
C PHE A 42 -14.16 10.04 4.36
N CYS A 43 -13.56 9.62 3.25
CA CYS A 43 -14.25 8.87 2.21
C CYS A 43 -14.36 7.37 2.56
N SER A 44 -15.20 6.65 1.81
CA SER A 44 -15.24 5.18 1.85
C SER A 44 -14.99 4.61 0.46
N VAL A 45 -14.32 3.46 0.37
CA VAL A 45 -14.07 2.74 -0.88
C VAL A 45 -14.36 1.27 -0.67
N PHE A 46 -15.06 0.67 -1.63
CA PHE A 46 -15.33 -0.77 -1.67
C PHE A 46 -15.01 -1.34 -3.05
N PHE A 47 -14.44 -2.53 -3.04
CA PHE A 47 -14.13 -3.32 -4.21
C PHE A 47 -15.11 -4.49 -4.33
N TRP A 48 -15.78 -4.54 -5.47
CA TRP A 48 -16.79 -5.52 -5.80
C TRP A 48 -16.22 -6.55 -6.75
N CYS A 49 -16.30 -7.82 -6.38
CA CYS A 49 -15.93 -8.96 -7.20
C CYS A 49 -17.09 -9.97 -7.32
N PRO A 50 -17.11 -10.79 -8.38
CA PRO A 50 -18.06 -11.88 -8.50
C PRO A 50 -17.76 -13.02 -7.52
N GLU A 51 -18.81 -13.78 -7.21
CA GLU A 51 -18.78 -15.00 -6.40
C GLU A 51 -17.70 -16.02 -6.87
N GLY A 52 -17.18 -16.80 -5.92
CA GLY A 52 -16.20 -17.86 -6.14
C GLY A 52 -14.77 -17.33 -6.33
N THR A 53 -14.52 -16.08 -5.97
CA THR A 53 -13.24 -15.40 -6.14
C THR A 53 -12.56 -15.20 -4.79
N ASN A 54 -11.32 -15.64 -4.67
CA ASN A 54 -10.42 -15.24 -3.59
C ASN A 54 -9.41 -14.27 -4.17
N ILE A 55 -9.30 -13.08 -3.59
CA ILE A 55 -8.46 -12.03 -4.14
C ILE A 55 -7.72 -11.32 -3.03
N LYS A 56 -6.42 -11.14 -3.23
CA LYS A 56 -5.58 -10.25 -2.45
C LYS A 56 -5.39 -8.96 -3.23
N TYR A 57 -5.69 -7.83 -2.62
CA TYR A 57 -5.69 -6.54 -3.30
C TYR A 57 -5.34 -5.38 -2.37
N GLN A 58 -4.91 -4.26 -2.94
CA GLN A 58 -4.63 -3.03 -2.21
C GLN A 58 -5.47 -1.89 -2.78
N LEU A 59 -6.38 -1.34 -1.98
CA LEU A 59 -7.17 -0.18 -2.38
C LEU A 59 -6.39 1.12 -2.20
N PHE A 60 -6.68 2.11 -3.04
CA PHE A 60 -6.14 3.46 -2.89
C PHE A 60 -7.11 4.58 -3.33
N VAL A 61 -6.92 5.76 -2.73
CA VAL A 61 -7.55 7.04 -3.12
C VAL A 61 -6.45 8.10 -3.20
N GLY A 62 -6.28 8.71 -4.37
CA GLY A 62 -5.15 9.57 -4.69
C GLY A 62 -3.83 8.87 -4.37
N ASN A 63 -3.13 9.37 -3.35
CA ASN A 63 -1.84 8.85 -2.92
C ASN A 63 -1.92 8.08 -1.59
N HIS A 64 -3.12 7.81 -1.09
CA HIS A 64 -3.35 7.04 0.13
C HIS A 64 -3.68 5.59 -0.20
N TYR A 65 -2.80 4.69 0.21
CA TYR A 65 -3.00 3.24 0.13
C TYR A 65 -3.41 2.70 1.49
N ARG A 66 -4.26 1.67 1.49
CA ARG A 66 -4.52 0.84 2.67
C ARG A 66 -3.61 -0.39 2.70
N ALA A 67 -3.58 -1.09 3.83
CA ALA A 67 -2.96 -2.40 3.90
C ALA A 67 -3.62 -3.33 2.88
N PRO A 68 -2.89 -4.27 2.28
CA PRO A 68 -3.50 -5.25 1.40
C PRO A 68 -4.52 -6.10 2.16
N ASP A 69 -5.72 -6.20 1.60
CA ASP A 69 -6.80 -7.05 2.09
C ASP A 69 -6.78 -8.38 1.32
N GLU A 70 -7.25 -9.44 1.96
CA GLU A 70 -7.45 -10.76 1.34
C GLU A 70 -8.87 -11.23 1.65
N ASP A 71 -9.71 -11.26 0.62
CA ASP A 71 -11.13 -11.54 0.75
C ASP A 71 -11.56 -12.73 -0.11
N THR A 72 -12.52 -13.48 0.43
CA THR A 72 -13.27 -14.53 -0.27
C THR A 72 -14.66 -14.00 -0.58
N TYR A 73 -15.01 -13.95 -1.86
CA TYR A 73 -16.31 -13.48 -2.33
C TYR A 73 -17.22 -14.70 -2.51
N ASP A 74 -18.07 -14.97 -1.54
CA ASP A 74 -19.11 -16.01 -1.57
C ASP A 74 -20.38 -15.58 -2.33
N SER A 75 -20.44 -14.30 -2.67
CA SER A 75 -21.52 -13.65 -3.40
C SER A 75 -20.97 -12.37 -4.04
N ARG A 76 -21.75 -11.72 -4.91
CA ARG A 76 -21.38 -10.40 -5.43
C ARG A 76 -21.60 -9.34 -4.33
N MET A 77 -20.55 -9.03 -3.59
CA MET A 77 -20.58 -8.04 -2.50
C MET A 77 -19.35 -7.12 -2.54
N GLY A 78 -19.43 -5.97 -1.87
CA GLY A 78 -18.35 -5.00 -1.75
C GLY A 78 -17.54 -5.20 -0.47
N HIS A 79 -16.23 -5.41 -0.60
CA HIS A 79 -15.28 -5.42 0.52
C HIS A 79 -14.45 -4.14 0.51
N GLY A 80 -14.17 -3.56 1.68
CA GLY A 80 -13.42 -2.31 1.76
C GLY A 80 -13.64 -1.58 3.08
N HIS A 81 -13.38 -0.26 3.08
CA HIS A 81 -13.25 0.51 4.31
C HIS A 81 -14.20 1.70 4.37
N SER A 82 -14.92 1.81 5.49
CA SER A 82 -15.85 2.92 5.73
C SER A 82 -15.14 4.24 6.05
N ASN A 83 -14.02 4.17 6.78
CA ASN A 83 -13.18 5.33 7.08
C ASN A 83 -11.86 5.18 6.29
N PHE A 84 -11.92 5.29 4.96
CA PHE A 84 -10.79 4.99 4.08
C PHE A 84 -9.65 6.00 4.28
N CYS A 85 -9.84 7.26 3.89
CA CYS A 85 -8.88 8.35 4.12
C CYS A 85 -9.56 9.71 4.11
N LEU A 86 -8.89 10.74 4.62
CA LEU A 86 -9.34 12.13 4.50
C LEU A 86 -9.28 12.55 3.01
N LEU A 87 -10.43 12.80 2.39
CA LEU A 87 -10.51 12.98 0.94
C LEU A 87 -9.75 14.23 0.46
N ASP A 88 -9.85 15.36 1.18
CA ASP A 88 -9.24 16.63 0.75
C ASP A 88 -7.71 16.54 0.59
N ALA A 89 -7.05 15.68 1.37
CA ALA A 89 -5.61 15.46 1.25
C ALA A 89 -5.22 14.75 -0.07
N GLU A 90 -6.14 13.98 -0.63
CA GLU A 90 -5.91 13.12 -1.80
C GLU A 90 -6.39 13.73 -3.12
N ILE A 91 -7.10 14.87 -3.07
CA ILE A 91 -7.52 15.59 -4.28
C ILE A 91 -6.30 16.21 -4.97
N ASP A 92 -6.18 15.96 -6.27
CA ASP A 92 -5.35 16.75 -7.16
C ASP A 92 -6.10 18.04 -7.52
N HIS A 93 -5.72 19.14 -6.87
CA HIS A 93 -6.32 20.45 -7.12
C HIS A 93 -5.91 21.04 -8.46
N ALA A 94 -4.78 20.63 -9.05
CA ALA A 94 -4.36 21.12 -10.36
C ALA A 94 -5.22 20.48 -11.46
N ALA A 95 -5.55 19.20 -11.31
CA ALA A 95 -6.42 18.46 -12.23
C ALA A 95 -7.92 18.47 -11.86
N ASP A 96 -8.32 19.11 -10.75
CA ASP A 96 -9.64 19.00 -10.10
C ASP A 96 -10.18 17.56 -10.09
N SER A 97 -9.33 16.61 -9.69
CA SER A 97 -9.66 15.18 -9.76
C SER A 97 -9.11 14.39 -8.57
N VAL A 98 -9.62 13.18 -8.40
CA VAL A 98 -9.07 12.18 -7.49
C VAL A 98 -9.08 10.84 -8.22
N THR A 99 -8.03 10.05 -8.06
CA THR A 99 -7.98 8.68 -8.58
C THR A 99 -8.41 7.73 -7.49
N VAL A 100 -9.35 6.83 -7.78
CA VAL A 100 -9.73 5.73 -6.90
C VAL A 100 -9.40 4.44 -7.64
N GLY A 101 -8.67 3.53 -6.98
CA GLY A 101 -8.17 2.35 -7.65
C GLY A 101 -7.93 1.17 -6.73
N VAL A 102 -7.58 0.07 -7.38
CA VAL A 102 -7.27 -1.21 -6.74
C VAL A 102 -6.09 -1.85 -7.46
N ASP A 103 -5.08 -2.22 -6.69
CA ASP A 103 -3.98 -3.05 -7.16
C ASP A 103 -4.27 -4.51 -6.82
N ILE A 104 -4.47 -5.34 -7.84
CA ILE A 104 -4.72 -6.77 -7.67
C ILE A 104 -3.39 -7.50 -7.53
N VAL A 105 -3.14 -8.06 -6.35
CA VAL A 105 -1.88 -8.70 -5.98
C VAL A 105 -1.89 -10.18 -6.33
N ASP A 106 -2.95 -10.87 -5.91
CA ASP A 106 -3.12 -12.31 -6.13
C ASP A 106 -4.60 -12.61 -6.37
N VAL A 107 -4.86 -13.61 -7.21
CA VAL A 107 -6.18 -14.14 -7.47
C VAL A 107 -6.09 -15.65 -7.41
N SER A 108 -6.98 -16.26 -6.62
CA SER A 108 -7.29 -17.68 -6.74
C SER A 108 -8.79 -17.88 -6.88
N ARG A 109 -9.20 -18.96 -7.56
CA ARG A 109 -10.60 -19.32 -7.73
C ARG A 109 -10.83 -20.72 -7.24
N VAL A 110 -11.92 -20.91 -6.52
CA VAL A 110 -12.38 -22.24 -6.14
C VAL A 110 -13.40 -22.68 -7.18
N TYR A 111 -13.11 -23.78 -7.87
CA TYR A 111 -14.07 -24.39 -8.80
C TYR A 111 -14.58 -25.68 -8.18
N GLU A 112 -15.86 -25.75 -7.84
CA GLU A 112 -16.48 -27.03 -7.47
C GLU A 112 -16.78 -27.83 -8.74
N MET A 113 -16.04 -28.93 -8.95
CA MET A 113 -16.32 -29.89 -10.01
C MET A 113 -16.87 -31.20 -9.41
N GLY A 114 -18.17 -31.22 -9.11
CA GLY A 114 -18.86 -32.44 -8.63
C GLY A 114 -18.63 -32.78 -7.16
N ARG A 115 -18.87 -34.05 -6.76
CA ARG A 115 -18.86 -34.53 -5.35
C ARG A 115 -17.46 -34.55 -4.67
N GLY A 116 -16.49 -33.81 -5.19
CA GLY A 116 -15.17 -33.64 -4.59
C GLY A 116 -14.67 -32.22 -4.84
N GLU A 117 -14.32 -31.51 -3.77
CA GLU A 117 -13.75 -30.17 -3.87
C GLU A 117 -12.34 -30.25 -4.49
N ILE A 118 -12.19 -29.81 -5.75
CA ILE A 118 -10.88 -29.53 -6.34
C ILE A 118 -10.66 -28.01 -6.28
N LYS A 119 -9.84 -27.55 -5.34
CA LYS A 119 -9.45 -26.14 -5.25
C LYS A 119 -8.32 -25.86 -6.26
N VAL A 120 -8.66 -25.23 -7.39
CA VAL A 120 -7.68 -24.86 -8.41
C VAL A 120 -7.16 -23.44 -8.14
N HIS A 121 -6.09 -23.33 -7.34
CA HIS A 121 -5.37 -22.07 -7.20
C HIS A 121 -4.65 -21.73 -8.52
N ARG A 122 -5.25 -20.87 -9.36
CA ARG A 122 -4.59 -20.28 -10.52
C ARG A 122 -4.37 -18.80 -10.29
N LEU A 123 -3.15 -18.43 -9.87
CA LEU A 123 -2.58 -17.20 -10.38
C LEU A 123 -2.62 -17.28 -11.91
N SER A 124 -3.04 -16.21 -12.58
CA SER A 124 -2.96 -16.21 -14.05
C SER A 124 -1.50 -16.44 -14.46
N LEU A 125 -1.23 -17.19 -15.54
CA LEU A 125 0.14 -17.43 -16.00
C LEU A 125 0.87 -16.09 -16.21
N ASN A 126 0.16 -15.08 -16.69
CA ASN A 126 0.67 -13.72 -16.84
C ASN A 126 1.05 -13.09 -15.49
N SER A 127 0.27 -13.31 -14.44
CA SER A 127 0.58 -12.82 -13.09
C SER A 127 1.83 -13.50 -12.53
N LEU A 128 1.96 -14.83 -12.70
CA LEU A 128 3.16 -15.57 -12.29
C LEU A 128 4.39 -15.07 -13.04
N VAL A 129 4.32 -15.00 -14.37
CA VAL A 129 5.45 -14.55 -15.20
C VAL A 129 5.83 -13.12 -14.85
N ARG A 130 4.86 -12.20 -14.70
CA ARG A 130 5.13 -10.81 -14.32
C ARG A 130 5.80 -10.71 -12.95
N ARG A 131 5.33 -11.47 -11.96
CA ARG A 131 5.93 -11.49 -10.62
C ARG A 131 7.39 -11.95 -10.67
N GLU A 132 7.66 -13.04 -11.37
CA GLU A 132 9.04 -13.55 -11.50
C GLU A 132 9.94 -12.59 -12.30
N VAL A 133 9.40 -11.93 -13.34
CA VAL A 133 10.12 -10.88 -14.06
C VAL A 133 10.48 -9.72 -13.14
N LEU A 134 9.54 -9.23 -12.32
CA LEU A 134 9.79 -8.15 -11.36
C LEU A 134 10.87 -8.53 -10.33
N VAL A 135 10.90 -9.79 -9.89
CA VAL A 135 11.94 -10.30 -8.98
C VAL A 135 13.32 -10.23 -9.64
N VAL A 136 13.42 -10.61 -10.90
CA VAL A 136 14.68 -10.55 -11.66
C VAL A 136 15.10 -9.10 -11.91
N GLU A 137 14.18 -8.26 -12.38
CA GLU A 137 14.44 -6.85 -12.70
C GLU A 137 14.86 -6.05 -11.46
N ASN A 138 14.21 -6.30 -10.32
CA ASN A 138 14.48 -5.57 -9.08
C ASN A 138 15.47 -6.28 -8.15
N ARG A 139 16.19 -7.30 -8.64
CA ARG A 139 17.16 -8.07 -7.85
C ARG A 139 18.28 -7.19 -7.29
N ASP A 140 18.73 -6.23 -8.07
CA ASP A 140 19.85 -5.36 -7.70
C ASP A 140 19.42 -4.06 -7.01
N VAL A 141 18.11 -3.89 -6.78
CA VAL A 141 17.58 -2.75 -6.01
C VAL A 141 18.10 -2.81 -4.58
N SER A 142 18.85 -1.78 -4.20
CA SER A 142 19.52 -1.68 -2.90
C SER A 142 19.01 -0.51 -2.05
N LEU A 143 18.23 0.39 -2.64
CA LEU A 143 17.58 1.52 -1.98
C LEU A 143 16.16 1.63 -2.50
N VAL A 144 15.20 1.73 -1.58
CA VAL A 144 13.79 2.01 -1.88
C VAL A 144 13.41 3.32 -1.23
N GLU A 145 12.86 4.25 -2.00
CA GLU A 145 12.43 5.58 -1.56
C GLU A 145 10.95 5.76 -1.87
N TRP A 146 10.15 6.09 -0.85
CA TRP A 146 8.75 6.44 -0.97
C TRP A 146 8.57 7.89 -0.54
N LYS A 147 8.21 8.75 -1.51
CA LYS A 147 7.93 10.16 -1.24
C LYS A 147 6.46 10.34 -0.90
N ILE A 148 6.21 10.90 0.28
CA ILE A 148 4.87 11.26 0.78
C ILE A 148 4.74 12.77 0.67
N SER A 149 3.90 13.22 -0.27
CA SER A 149 3.60 14.65 -0.46
C SER A 149 2.45 15.11 0.44
N LYS A 150 2.37 16.42 0.65
CA LYS A 150 1.36 17.09 1.49
C LYS A 150 1.38 16.58 2.94
N ILE A 151 2.58 16.35 3.49
CA ILE A 151 2.74 15.68 4.79
C ILE A 151 2.13 16.50 5.94
N SER A 152 2.15 17.83 5.86
CA SER A 152 1.51 18.72 6.82
C SER A 152 0.01 18.42 7.02
N ARG A 153 -0.74 18.26 5.91
CA ARG A 153 -2.18 17.93 5.94
C ARG A 153 -2.42 16.54 6.50
N ARG A 154 -1.60 15.57 6.09
CA ARG A 154 -1.69 14.19 6.60
C ARG A 154 -1.44 14.13 8.09
N LEU A 155 -0.49 14.91 8.61
CA LEU A 155 -0.20 15.02 10.04
C LEU A 155 -1.35 15.62 10.84
N ALA A 156 -1.97 16.68 10.33
CA ALA A 156 -3.12 17.29 10.98
C ALA A 156 -4.35 16.35 11.03
N ALA A 157 -4.49 15.49 10.01
CA ALA A 157 -5.64 14.61 9.86
C ALA A 157 -5.49 13.24 10.55
N ALA A 158 -4.26 12.72 10.63
CA ALA A 158 -3.99 11.37 11.12
C ALA A 158 -3.80 11.39 12.66
N PRO A 159 -4.69 10.81 13.46
CA PRO A 159 -4.41 10.65 14.89
C PRO A 159 -3.22 9.71 15.13
N ARG A 160 -2.66 9.71 16.34
CA ARG A 160 -1.70 8.66 16.75
C ARG A 160 -2.33 7.28 16.52
N GLY A 161 -1.55 6.35 15.99
CA GLY A 161 -2.01 5.02 15.61
C GLY A 161 -2.56 4.93 14.18
N ALA A 162 -2.75 6.04 13.47
CA ALA A 162 -3.06 6.00 12.04
C ALA A 162 -1.78 5.84 11.23
N SER A 163 -1.77 4.86 10.33
CA SER A 163 -0.67 4.59 9.41
C SER A 163 -0.97 5.02 7.97
N LEU A 164 0.10 5.23 7.22
CA LEU A 164 0.15 5.34 5.78
C LEU A 164 0.90 4.11 5.25
N TYR A 165 0.43 3.55 4.15
CA TYR A 165 1.07 2.42 3.48
C TYR A 165 1.65 2.87 2.14
N SER A 166 2.81 2.33 1.77
CA SER A 166 3.33 2.49 0.42
C SER A 166 2.51 1.67 -0.58
N PRO A 167 2.72 1.84 -1.90
CA PRO A 167 2.43 0.76 -2.83
C PRO A 167 3.21 -0.50 -2.45
N ILE A 168 2.68 -1.67 -2.79
CA ILE A 168 3.46 -2.91 -2.74
C ILE A 168 4.62 -2.80 -3.74
N PHE A 169 5.79 -3.30 -3.35
CA PHE A 169 6.98 -3.26 -4.19
C PHE A 169 7.77 -4.58 -4.15
N THR A 170 8.65 -4.72 -5.15
CA THR A 170 9.63 -5.80 -5.24
C THR A 170 11.03 -5.20 -5.21
N ALA A 171 11.91 -5.69 -4.33
CA ALA A 171 13.28 -5.21 -4.22
C ALA A 171 14.19 -6.30 -3.64
N ALA A 172 15.48 -6.28 -3.98
CA ALA A 172 16.45 -7.32 -3.59
C ALA A 172 15.98 -8.76 -3.93
N GLY A 173 15.18 -8.90 -4.98
CA GLY A 173 14.60 -10.19 -5.40
C GLY A 173 13.48 -10.71 -4.49
N ILE A 174 12.93 -9.86 -3.61
CA ILE A 174 11.82 -10.20 -2.70
C ILE A 174 10.59 -9.42 -3.17
N HIS A 175 9.51 -10.14 -3.45
CA HIS A 175 8.22 -9.56 -3.85
C HIS A 175 7.33 -9.28 -2.63
N ASP A 176 6.21 -8.61 -2.86
CA ASP A 176 5.17 -8.31 -1.86
C ASP A 176 5.69 -7.60 -0.59
N MET A 177 6.68 -6.72 -0.77
CA MET A 177 7.18 -5.86 0.30
C MET A 177 6.31 -4.60 0.42
N LEU A 178 6.21 -4.06 1.62
CA LEU A 178 5.39 -2.87 1.91
C LEU A 178 5.99 -2.07 3.07
N LEU A 179 6.00 -0.74 2.95
CA LEU A 179 6.32 0.16 4.04
C LEU A 179 5.04 0.57 4.76
N GLU A 180 5.08 0.55 6.09
CA GLU A 180 4.01 1.02 6.97
C GLU A 180 4.57 2.12 7.87
N PHE A 181 4.09 3.33 7.65
CA PHE A 181 4.59 4.54 8.30
C PHE A 181 3.52 5.17 9.18
N TYR A 182 3.85 5.49 10.42
CA TYR A 182 2.95 6.17 11.36
C TYR A 182 3.48 7.59 11.62
N PRO A 183 2.96 8.61 10.94
CA PRO A 183 3.50 9.97 11.05
C PRO A 183 3.43 10.52 12.48
N ASN A 184 2.33 10.26 13.20
CA ASN A 184 2.13 10.70 14.59
C ASN A 184 2.42 9.59 15.63
N GLY A 185 3.23 8.61 15.23
CA GLY A 185 3.54 7.42 16.02
C GLY A 185 2.41 6.39 16.01
N ASN A 186 2.73 5.16 16.35
CA ASN A 186 1.77 4.09 16.55
C ASN A 186 1.24 4.05 18.00
N ALA A 187 0.34 3.10 18.30
CA ALA A 187 -0.24 2.94 19.64
C ALA A 187 0.79 2.71 20.77
N ASN A 188 1.98 2.21 20.44
CA ASN A 188 3.05 1.92 21.40
C ASN A 188 4.08 3.05 21.53
N THR A 189 3.94 4.13 20.75
CA THR A 189 4.85 5.28 20.77
C THR A 189 4.56 6.11 22.01
N LYS A 190 5.56 6.30 22.88
CA LYS A 190 5.43 7.07 24.12
C LYS A 190 5.86 8.52 23.94
N LYS A 191 6.82 8.78 23.06
CA LYS A 191 7.34 10.11 22.78
C LYS A 191 6.44 10.89 21.81
N ASP A 192 6.03 12.08 22.20
CA ASP A 192 5.31 13.00 21.32
C ASP A 192 6.22 13.51 20.20
N GLY A 193 5.64 13.70 19.01
CA GLY A 193 6.37 14.14 17.81
C GLY A 193 7.21 13.04 17.14
N TYR A 194 7.29 11.83 17.72
CA TYR A 194 8.01 10.71 17.12
C TYR A 194 7.13 9.95 16.13
N CYS A 195 7.72 9.58 14.99
CA CYS A 195 7.11 8.68 14.02
C CYS A 195 7.48 7.22 14.29
N SER A 196 6.70 6.30 13.72
CA SER A 196 7.06 4.88 13.66
C SER A 196 7.22 4.43 12.21
N LEU A 197 8.13 3.49 11.97
CA LEU A 197 8.34 2.92 10.64
C LEU A 197 8.52 1.41 10.73
N TYR A 198 7.76 0.69 9.90
CA TYR A 198 7.80 -0.76 9.77
C TYR A 198 7.94 -1.19 8.32
N LEU A 199 8.64 -2.30 8.13
CA LEU A 199 8.67 -3.05 6.88
C LEU A 199 7.79 -4.28 7.06
N ARG A 200 6.96 -4.58 6.07
CA ARG A 200 6.28 -5.87 5.90
C ARG A 200 6.90 -6.61 4.73
N CYS A 201 7.06 -7.92 4.91
CA CYS A 201 7.60 -8.82 3.90
C CYS A 201 6.88 -10.17 3.99
N PRO A 202 6.97 -11.01 2.94
CA PRO A 202 6.47 -12.37 2.99
C PRO A 202 7.07 -13.18 4.15
N GLU A 203 6.27 -14.09 4.70
CA GLU A 203 6.73 -15.08 5.67
C GLU A 203 7.90 -15.91 5.09
N GLY A 204 8.85 -16.26 5.95
CA GLY A 204 10.09 -16.96 5.58
C GLY A 204 11.21 -16.02 5.15
N THR A 205 10.95 -14.73 4.95
CA THR A 205 11.96 -13.77 4.53
C THR A 205 12.94 -13.44 5.67
N GLN A 206 14.23 -13.40 5.36
CA GLN A 206 15.27 -12.86 6.24
C GLN A 206 16.09 -11.84 5.48
N ILE A 207 16.22 -10.63 6.05
CA ILE A 207 16.81 -9.51 5.34
C ILE A 207 17.52 -8.56 6.30
N VAL A 208 18.61 -7.95 5.82
CA VAL A 208 19.32 -6.90 6.55
C VAL A 208 18.97 -5.55 5.94
N VAL A 209 18.35 -4.69 6.75
CA VAL A 209 17.83 -3.40 6.30
C VAL A 209 18.33 -2.23 7.13
N THR A 210 18.48 -1.07 6.50
CA THR A 210 18.57 0.22 7.18
C THR A 210 17.32 1.00 6.85
N LEU A 211 16.49 1.31 7.86
CA LEU A 211 15.27 2.09 7.70
C LEU A 211 15.59 3.59 7.58
N ILE A 212 14.78 4.34 6.83
CA ILE A 212 15.01 5.74 6.47
C ILE A 212 13.73 6.56 6.67
N VAL A 213 13.85 7.71 7.35
CA VAL A 213 12.83 8.77 7.39
C VAL A 213 13.53 10.12 7.24
N GLY A 214 13.30 10.80 6.12
CA GLY A 214 14.02 12.01 5.73
C GLY A 214 15.53 11.77 5.67
N SER A 215 16.28 12.51 6.49
CA SER A 215 17.73 12.35 6.61
C SER A 215 18.14 11.30 7.65
N TYR A 216 17.22 10.92 8.54
CA TYR A 216 17.48 9.99 9.63
C TYR A 216 17.51 8.54 9.15
N ARG A 217 18.48 7.77 9.64
CA ARG A 217 18.74 6.39 9.23
C ARG A 217 18.98 5.51 10.45
N LYS A 218 18.39 4.31 10.45
CA LYS A 218 18.61 3.33 11.52
C LYS A 218 18.83 1.93 10.95
N GLY A 219 20.02 1.40 11.21
CA GLY A 219 20.43 0.06 10.81
C GLY A 219 21.94 -0.06 10.74
N PRO A 220 22.46 -1.19 10.23
CA PRO A 220 21.71 -2.34 9.71
C PRO A 220 20.96 -3.13 10.80
N ILE A 221 19.74 -3.60 10.51
CA ILE A 221 18.91 -4.46 11.35
C ILE A 221 18.64 -5.76 10.60
N MET A 222 18.94 -6.90 11.22
CA MET A 222 18.50 -8.20 10.72
C MET A 222 17.02 -8.40 11.09
N ALA A 223 16.14 -8.43 10.09
CA ALA A 223 14.72 -8.71 10.25
C ALA A 223 14.41 -10.12 9.76
N LYS A 224 13.68 -10.89 10.57
CA LYS A 224 13.14 -12.20 10.21
C LYS A 224 11.62 -12.12 10.24
N PHE A 225 10.98 -12.51 9.14
CA PHE A 225 9.54 -12.47 8.97
C PHE A 225 8.97 -13.88 9.10
N ASP A 226 8.37 -14.14 10.26
CA ASP A 226 7.77 -15.40 10.68
C ASP A 226 6.24 -15.38 10.61
N GLY A 227 5.67 -14.35 9.98
CA GLY A 227 4.24 -14.16 9.78
C GLY A 227 3.97 -12.80 9.15
N SER A 228 2.70 -12.36 9.21
CA SER A 228 2.23 -11.13 8.55
C SER A 228 2.55 -9.81 9.28
N ALA A 229 3.11 -9.89 10.49
CA ALA A 229 3.42 -8.71 11.30
C ALA A 229 4.63 -7.95 10.75
N GLY A 230 4.50 -6.62 10.62
CA GLY A 230 5.61 -5.75 10.24
C GLY A 230 6.73 -5.75 11.29
N LYS A 231 7.97 -5.60 10.83
CA LYS A 231 9.16 -5.45 11.68
C LYS A 231 9.71 -4.04 11.50
N GLY A 232 9.97 -3.37 12.61
CA GLY A 232 10.27 -1.94 12.59
C GLY A 232 10.46 -1.36 13.98
N LEU A 233 10.32 -0.04 14.08
CA LEU A 233 10.56 0.69 15.31
C LEU A 233 9.37 1.60 15.64
N PRO A 234 8.77 1.46 16.84
CA PRO A 234 7.66 2.32 17.28
C PRO A 234 8.12 3.76 17.51
N GLU A 235 9.35 3.97 17.99
CA GLU A 235 9.91 5.29 18.23
C GLU A 235 11.13 5.50 17.34
N PHE A 236 10.89 5.83 16.07
CA PHE A 236 11.94 5.88 15.06
C PHE A 236 12.78 7.16 15.18
N CYS A 237 12.16 8.32 14.92
CA CYS A 237 12.78 9.63 15.05
C CYS A 237 11.71 10.73 15.25
N GLU A 238 12.15 11.89 15.71
CA GLU A 238 11.33 13.11 15.73
C GLU A 238 11.03 13.55 14.30
N LEU A 239 9.76 13.65 13.95
CA LEU A 239 9.35 13.78 12.55
C LEU A 239 9.59 15.19 12.00
N ALA A 240 9.41 16.22 12.82
CA ALA A 240 9.45 17.62 12.39
C ALA A 240 10.80 18.02 11.75
N GLU A 241 11.90 17.40 12.20
CA GLU A 241 13.24 17.61 11.68
C GLU A 241 13.50 16.92 10.34
N GLN A 242 12.66 15.94 9.97
CA GLN A 242 12.85 15.09 8.79
C GLN A 242 11.99 15.52 7.60
N ILE A 243 11.05 16.45 7.80
CA ILE A 243 10.16 16.98 6.77
C ILE A 243 10.93 17.96 5.87
N ASN A 244 10.84 17.76 4.56
CA ASN A 244 11.20 18.79 3.60
C ASN A 244 10.07 19.85 3.58
N LYS A 245 10.36 21.01 4.18
CA LYS A 245 9.40 22.11 4.34
C LYS A 245 9.08 22.82 3.03
N ASP A 246 10.03 22.88 2.10
CA ASP A 246 9.86 23.58 0.82
C ASP A 246 8.89 22.82 -0.10
N GLU A 247 8.95 21.50 -0.06
CA GLU A 247 8.09 20.62 -0.88
C GLU A 247 6.86 20.09 -0.14
N ASP A 248 6.69 20.44 1.15
CA ASP A 248 5.72 19.83 2.07
C ASP A 248 5.67 18.30 1.92
N SER A 249 6.85 17.67 2.02
CA SER A 249 6.98 16.24 1.77
C SER A 249 7.98 15.57 2.69
N ILE A 250 7.91 14.25 2.74
CA ILE A 250 8.89 13.43 3.43
C ILE A 250 9.23 12.19 2.62
N VAL A 251 10.48 11.76 2.66
CA VAL A 251 10.91 10.49 2.08
C VAL A 251 10.99 9.45 3.19
N VAL A 252 10.29 8.33 3.00
CA VAL A 252 10.35 7.15 3.86
C VAL A 252 10.93 6.02 3.03
N GLY A 253 11.80 5.19 3.59
CA GLY A 253 12.48 4.21 2.75
C GLY A 253 13.28 3.18 3.50
N LEU A 254 14.02 2.38 2.74
CA LEU A 254 14.94 1.40 3.27
C LEU A 254 16.14 1.20 2.34
N GLU A 255 17.28 0.86 2.94
CA GLU A 255 18.43 0.31 2.24
C GLU A 255 18.52 -1.18 2.52
N LEU A 256 18.70 -1.95 1.46
CA LEU A 256 18.78 -3.40 1.45
C LEU A 256 20.24 -3.80 1.32
N LYS A 257 20.74 -4.61 2.25
CA LYS A 257 22.04 -5.23 2.06
C LYS A 257 21.84 -6.50 1.22
N ASN A 258 22.12 -6.39 -0.08
CA ASN A 258 22.14 -7.57 -0.95
C ASN A 258 23.18 -8.58 -0.46
N ALA A 259 22.76 -9.83 -0.27
CA ALA A 259 23.64 -10.95 0.08
C ALA A 259 24.38 -11.52 -1.15
N ALA A 260 24.74 -10.68 -2.12
CA ALA A 260 25.57 -11.13 -3.24
C ALA A 260 27.00 -11.34 -2.70
N PRO A 261 27.52 -12.59 -2.68
CA PRO A 261 28.93 -12.80 -2.37
C PRO A 261 29.73 -12.31 -3.59
N GLY A 262 30.56 -11.28 -3.42
CA GLY A 262 31.68 -11.05 -4.34
C GLY A 262 31.88 -9.68 -4.97
N THR A 263 31.24 -8.60 -4.55
CA THR A 263 31.62 -7.26 -5.03
C THR A 263 31.68 -6.24 -3.89
N ASP A 264 32.77 -6.28 -3.13
CA ASP A 264 33.28 -5.11 -2.44
C ASP A 264 33.83 -4.14 -3.50
N GLY A 265 33.08 -3.07 -3.76
CA GLY A 265 33.51 -2.03 -4.68
C GLY A 265 32.36 -1.16 -5.15
N GLY A 266 32.16 -0.03 -4.46
CA GLY A 266 31.57 1.21 -5.00
C GLY A 266 30.37 1.10 -5.94
N SER A 267 29.51 0.09 -5.79
CA SER A 267 28.39 -0.12 -6.71
C SER A 267 27.40 1.02 -6.56
N LYS A 268 27.07 1.69 -7.68
CA LYS A 268 26.00 2.68 -7.72
C LYS A 268 24.77 2.04 -7.10
N LYS A 269 24.22 2.65 -6.05
CA LYS A 269 22.97 2.21 -5.45
C LYS A 269 21.88 2.23 -6.52
N THR A 270 21.35 1.07 -6.88
CA THR A 270 20.13 0.99 -7.67
C THR A 270 18.97 1.39 -6.79
N VAL A 271 18.25 2.43 -7.21
CA VAL A 271 17.18 3.07 -6.43
C VAL A 271 15.83 2.77 -7.07
N LEU A 272 14.91 2.21 -6.29
CA LEU A 272 13.50 2.11 -6.64
C LEU A 272 12.75 3.27 -5.98
N ARG A 273 12.11 4.12 -6.78
CA ARG A 273 11.26 5.20 -6.29
C ARG A 273 9.81 4.78 -6.37
N LEU A 274 9.15 4.73 -5.22
CA LEU A 274 7.73 4.46 -5.12
C LEU A 274 6.99 5.77 -5.36
N GLU A 275 6.45 5.91 -6.56
CA GLU A 275 5.53 6.98 -6.89
C GLU A 275 4.12 6.55 -6.49
N SER A 276 3.41 7.45 -5.83
CA SER A 276 1.99 7.28 -5.60
C SER A 276 1.28 7.69 -6.89
N GLY A 277 0.70 6.73 -7.63
CA GLY A 277 -0.21 7.03 -8.74
C GLY A 277 0.37 7.09 -10.17
N GLN A 278 1.33 6.24 -10.54
CA GLN A 278 1.48 5.94 -11.97
C GLN A 278 0.36 4.97 -12.40
N SER A 279 -0.67 5.53 -13.03
CA SER A 279 -1.49 4.74 -13.95
C SER A 279 -0.57 4.14 -15.00
N PHE A 280 -0.45 2.81 -15.02
CA PHE A 280 0.05 2.12 -16.21
C PHE A 280 -1.00 2.35 -17.31
N GLN A 281 -0.85 3.44 -18.06
CA GLN A 281 -1.56 3.60 -19.32
C GLN A 281 -1.13 2.45 -20.23
N GLN A 282 -2.06 1.57 -20.56
CA GLN A 282 -2.05 0.82 -21.81
C GLN A 282 -2.79 1.63 -22.85
#